data_AF-A0A495Z316-F1
#
_entry.id   AF-A0A495Z316-F1
#
_cell.length_a   1.000
_cell.length_b   1.000
_cell.length_c   1.000
_cell.angle_alpha   90.00
_cell.angle_beta   90.00
_cell.angle_gamma   90.00
#
_symmetry.space_group_name_H-M   'P 1'
#
loop_
_entity.id
_entity.type
_entity.pdbx_description
1 polymer ?
#
loop_
_entity_poly.entity_id
_entity_poly.type
_entity_poly.pdbx_seq_one_letter_code
_entity_poly.pdbx_strand_id
1 'polypeptide(L)'
;MGNSKVSDSNNGTIDDQYLEIYKLHFNNMNEMSNRRVNVNRYYILALSVIILALTALLRSGDFLSTLFIGSSGNEDLSGDLIALSMCIIGILGGMLSDSWAKNVLGYLETSSHRYEVIKQMECDLAYCFINKAYDRIPDGDKDTEYFSLAFHELYAPLIFQLGFTVLLFLGVFQLTKFESKYMIPVSFTVCLIFIYFIIIFSELRSRR
;
A
#
# COMPACT_ATOMS: atom_id res chain seq x y z
N MET A 1 -25.50 -51.64 36.28
CA MET A 1 -24.90 -50.29 36.43
C MET A 1 -23.48 -50.36 35.92
N GLY A 2 -23.21 -49.83 34.73
CA GLY A 2 -21.88 -49.91 34.12
C GLY A 2 -21.92 -49.49 32.67
N ASN A 3 -21.97 -48.18 32.43
CA ASN A 3 -21.68 -47.57 31.13
C ASN A 3 -21.38 -46.07 31.34
N SER A 4 -20.12 -45.73 31.61
CA SER A 4 -19.67 -44.32 31.61
C SER A 4 -18.19 -44.12 31.29
N LYS A 5 -17.46 -45.13 30.78
CA LYS A 5 -16.00 -45.04 30.57
C LYS A 5 -15.53 -44.94 29.12
N VAL A 6 -16.46 -44.81 28.16
CA VAL A 6 -16.13 -44.71 26.72
C VAL A 6 -16.09 -43.25 26.22
N SER A 7 -16.43 -42.27 27.08
CA SER A 7 -16.50 -40.86 26.70
C SER A 7 -15.14 -40.14 26.66
N ASP A 8 -14.16 -40.54 27.48
CA ASP A 8 -12.95 -39.73 27.68
C ASP A 8 -11.86 -39.94 26.62
N SER A 9 -11.81 -41.11 25.97
CA SER A 9 -10.78 -41.40 24.95
C SER A 9 -11.05 -40.72 23.60
N ASN A 10 -12.30 -40.40 23.28
CA ASN A 10 -12.66 -39.69 22.04
C ASN A 10 -12.48 -38.16 22.18
N ASN A 11 -12.60 -37.63 23.41
CA ASN A 11 -12.45 -36.19 23.63
C ASN A 11 -10.99 -35.74 23.44
N GLY A 12 -10.02 -36.54 23.89
CA GLY A 12 -8.59 -36.23 23.65
C GLY A 12 -8.22 -36.14 22.17
N THR A 13 -8.79 -37.01 21.31
CA THR A 13 -8.51 -36.94 19.87
C THR A 13 -9.20 -35.77 19.17
N ILE A 14 -10.36 -35.33 19.67
CA ILE A 14 -11.08 -34.18 19.12
C ILE A 14 -10.36 -32.88 19.51
N ASP A 15 -9.97 -32.74 20.78
CA ASP A 15 -9.22 -31.56 21.26
C ASP A 15 -7.86 -31.43 20.57
N ASP A 16 -7.17 -32.56 20.34
CA ASP A 16 -5.92 -32.60 19.58
C ASP A 16 -6.12 -32.17 18.11
N GLN A 17 -7.22 -32.59 17.47
CA GLN A 17 -7.57 -32.17 16.11
C GLN A 17 -7.89 -30.67 16.03
N TYR A 18 -8.64 -30.13 16.99
CA TYR A 18 -8.92 -28.69 17.06
C TYR A 18 -7.63 -27.88 17.25
N LEU A 19 -6.73 -28.35 18.12
CA LEU A 19 -5.43 -27.71 18.33
C LEU A 19 -4.57 -27.73 17.06
N GLU A 20 -4.60 -28.82 16.29
CA GLU A 20 -3.89 -28.91 15.02
C GLU A 20 -4.43 -27.93 13.97
N ILE A 21 -5.75 -27.85 13.83
CA ILE A 21 -6.42 -26.88 12.95
C ILE A 21 -6.06 -25.45 13.35
N TYR A 22 -6.12 -25.13 14.65
CA TYR A 22 -5.72 -23.82 15.17
C TYR A 22 -4.26 -23.49 14.82
N LYS A 23 -3.32 -24.41 15.09
CA LYS A 23 -1.89 -24.22 14.75
C LYS A 23 -1.67 -23.98 13.27
N LEU A 24 -2.38 -24.71 12.41
CA LEU A 24 -2.31 -24.54 10.96
C LEU A 24 -2.78 -23.14 10.53
N HIS A 25 -3.92 -22.68 11.03
CA HIS A 25 -4.44 -21.35 10.72
C HIS A 25 -3.54 -20.23 11.27
N PHE A 26 -3.01 -20.39 12.47
CA PHE A 26 -2.08 -19.46 13.09
C PHE A 26 -0.77 -19.35 12.29
N ASN A 27 -0.16 -20.48 11.90
CA ASN A 27 1.05 -20.50 11.09
C ASN A 27 0.80 -19.88 9.70
N ASN A 28 -0.32 -20.20 9.06
CA ASN A 28 -0.71 -19.60 7.78
C ASN A 28 -0.85 -18.07 7.89
N MET A 29 -1.40 -17.56 8.99
CA MET A 29 -1.49 -16.12 9.24
C MET A 29 -0.08 -15.48 9.37
N ASN A 30 0.83 -16.14 10.10
CA ASN A 30 2.20 -15.65 10.25
C ASN A 30 2.97 -15.67 8.92
N GLU A 31 2.80 -16.71 8.11
CA GLU A 31 3.35 -16.75 6.76
C GLU A 31 2.83 -15.62 5.87
N MET A 32 1.53 -15.32 5.95
CA MET A 32 0.96 -14.19 5.20
C MET A 32 1.53 -12.85 5.65
N SER A 33 1.76 -12.66 6.94
CA SER A 33 2.46 -11.48 7.48
C SER A 33 3.87 -11.36 6.89
N ASN A 34 4.63 -12.45 6.85
CA ASN A 34 5.96 -12.49 6.21
C ASN A 34 5.89 -12.20 4.70
N ARG A 35 4.88 -12.72 4.00
CA ARG A 35 4.63 -12.40 2.59
C ARG A 35 4.35 -10.91 2.39
N ARG A 36 3.57 -10.26 3.27
CA ARG A 36 3.32 -8.80 3.23
C ARG A 36 4.63 -8.00 3.26
N VAL A 37 5.53 -8.32 4.19
CA VAL A 37 6.83 -7.64 4.31
C VAL A 37 7.67 -7.82 3.05
N ASN A 38 7.72 -9.03 2.49
CA ASN A 38 8.46 -9.32 1.26
C ASN A 38 7.88 -8.59 0.05
N VAL A 39 6.55 -8.52 -0.07
CA VAL A 39 5.86 -7.79 -1.14
C VAL A 39 6.11 -6.28 -1.01
N ASN A 40 6.00 -5.71 0.20
CA ASN A 40 6.33 -4.31 0.45
C ASN A 40 7.79 -4.00 0.06
N ARG A 41 8.73 -4.89 0.41
CA ARG A 41 10.14 -4.76 0.01
C ARG A 41 10.32 -4.78 -1.50
N TYR A 42 9.59 -5.64 -2.21
CA TYR A 42 9.59 -5.68 -3.67
C TYR A 42 9.15 -4.34 -4.28
N TYR A 43 8.05 -3.74 -3.78
CA TYR A 43 7.60 -2.42 -4.26
C TYR A 43 8.63 -1.33 -4.02
N ILE A 44 9.25 -1.29 -2.84
CA ILE A 44 10.31 -0.31 -2.53
C ILE A 44 11.50 -0.46 -3.47
N LEU A 45 11.91 -1.70 -3.77
CA LEU A 45 13.01 -1.97 -4.71
C LEU A 45 12.65 -1.59 -6.15
N ALA A 46 11.43 -1.90 -6.60
CA ALA A 46 10.99 -1.54 -7.94
C ALA A 46 10.88 -0.01 -8.10
N LEU A 47 10.33 0.68 -7.10
CA LEU A 47 10.25 2.14 -7.08
C LEU A 47 11.63 2.81 -7.03
N SER A 48 12.59 2.25 -6.28
CA SER A 48 13.93 2.81 -6.21
C SER A 48 14.67 2.71 -7.54
N VAL A 49 14.49 1.62 -8.30
CA VAL A 49 15.03 1.48 -9.66
C VAL A 49 14.43 2.53 -10.60
N ILE A 50 13.13 2.79 -10.52
CA ILE A 50 12.45 3.82 -11.31
C ILE A 50 13.01 5.21 -10.98
N ILE A 51 13.20 5.52 -9.70
CA ILE A 51 13.76 6.80 -9.25
C ILE A 51 15.23 6.94 -9.67
N LEU A 52 16.00 5.86 -9.63
CA LEU A 52 17.38 5.86 -10.11
C LEU A 52 17.45 6.14 -11.62
N ALA A 53 16.58 5.50 -12.40
CA ALA A 53 16.46 5.75 -13.84
C ALA A 53 16.10 7.20 -14.12
N LEU A 54 15.15 7.76 -13.36
CA LEU A 54 14.80 9.18 -13.43
C LEU A 54 16.01 10.07 -13.12
N THR A 55 16.74 9.79 -12.03
CA THR A 55 17.90 10.59 -11.61
C THR A 55 19.02 10.54 -12.66
N ALA A 56 19.24 9.39 -13.29
CA ALA A 56 20.21 9.23 -14.38
C ALA A 56 19.83 10.08 -15.61
N LEU A 57 18.55 10.07 -15.99
CA LEU A 57 18.03 10.90 -17.09
C LEU A 57 18.16 12.39 -16.76
N LEU A 58 17.77 12.80 -15.55
CA LEU A 58 17.86 14.18 -15.08
C LEU A 58 19.30 14.68 -14.94
N ARG A 59 20.29 13.79 -14.76
CA ARG A 59 21.71 14.17 -14.76
C ARG A 59 22.27 14.34 -16.17
N SER A 60 21.73 13.60 -17.14
CA SER A 60 22.16 13.68 -18.54
C SER A 60 21.59 14.90 -19.28
N GLY A 61 20.43 15.39 -18.84
CA GLY A 61 19.82 16.62 -19.33
C GLY A 61 20.03 17.78 -18.35
N ASP A 62 20.16 18.99 -18.86
CA ASP A 62 20.26 20.20 -18.04
C ASP A 62 18.83 20.55 -17.52
N PHE A 63 18.36 19.76 -16.54
CA PHE A 63 16.95 19.73 -16.12
C PHE A 63 16.46 21.06 -15.54
N LEU A 64 17.30 21.74 -14.77
CA LEU A 64 16.92 23.01 -14.14
C LEU A 64 16.77 24.14 -15.16
N SER A 65 17.58 24.16 -16.22
CA SER A 65 17.45 25.16 -17.29
C SER A 65 16.22 24.87 -18.16
N THR A 66 15.91 23.60 -18.44
CA THR A 66 14.69 23.19 -19.16
C THR A 66 13.39 23.39 -18.36
N LEU A 67 13.42 23.28 -17.03
CA LEU A 67 12.24 23.48 -16.18
C LEU A 67 11.88 24.97 -15.96
N PHE A 68 12.87 25.85 -15.76
CA PHE A 68 12.64 27.25 -15.35
C PHE A 68 12.81 28.28 -16.45
N ILE A 69 13.69 28.06 -17.42
CA ILE A 69 14.03 29.12 -18.39
C ILE A 69 13.12 29.06 -19.63
N GLY A 70 12.42 27.93 -19.86
CA GLY A 70 11.62 27.72 -21.06
C GLY A 70 12.52 27.77 -22.28
N SER A 71 12.85 26.61 -22.87
CA SER A 71 13.70 26.54 -24.06
C SER A 71 13.18 27.47 -25.16
N SER A 72 13.78 28.66 -25.23
CA SER A 72 13.49 29.75 -26.14
C SER A 72 14.60 29.77 -27.17
N GLY A 73 14.68 28.72 -27.97
CA GLY A 73 15.66 28.64 -29.05
C GLY A 73 15.74 27.25 -29.67
N ASN A 74 15.02 27.09 -30.79
CA ASN A 74 15.26 26.15 -31.90
C ASN A 74 15.49 24.67 -31.56
N GLU A 75 14.49 23.84 -31.89
CA GLU A 75 14.63 22.42 -32.28
C GLU A 75 15.45 21.50 -31.35
N ASP A 76 15.30 21.63 -30.03
CA ASP A 76 15.90 20.70 -29.07
C ASP A 76 15.09 19.40 -28.96
N LEU A 77 15.39 18.42 -29.84
CA LEU A 77 14.91 17.03 -29.75
C LEU A 77 15.16 16.40 -28.36
N SER A 78 16.19 16.88 -27.65
CA SER A 78 16.58 16.45 -26.31
C SER A 78 15.55 16.82 -25.23
N GLY A 79 14.91 17.99 -25.32
CA GLY A 79 13.92 18.46 -24.34
C GLY A 79 12.63 17.65 -24.41
N ASP A 80 12.15 17.37 -25.62
CA ASP A 80 10.93 16.59 -25.84
C ASP A 80 11.12 15.12 -25.40
N LEU A 81 12.31 14.55 -25.60
CA LEU A 81 12.67 13.21 -25.10
C LEU A 81 12.68 13.15 -23.57
N ILE A 82 13.20 14.18 -22.89
CA ILE A 82 13.17 14.26 -21.42
C ILE A 82 11.72 14.35 -20.93
N ALA A 83 10.91 15.22 -21.52
CA ALA A 83 9.51 15.38 -21.13
C ALA A 83 8.68 14.10 -21.35
N LEU A 84 8.90 13.41 -22.48
CA LEU A 84 8.32 12.10 -22.76
C LEU A 84 8.75 11.06 -21.70
N SER A 85 10.04 11.03 -21.36
CA SER A 85 10.57 10.09 -20.35
C SER A 85 9.95 10.33 -18.97
N MET A 86 9.74 11.60 -18.58
CA MET A 86 9.06 11.97 -17.34
C MET A 86 7.61 11.49 -17.33
N CYS A 87 6.90 11.60 -18.46
CA CYS A 87 5.54 11.07 -18.58
C CYS A 87 5.51 9.55 -18.41
N ILE A 88 6.38 8.82 -19.11
CA ILE A 88 6.46 7.36 -19.03
C ILE A 88 6.78 6.91 -17.59
N ILE A 89 7.77 7.53 -16.96
CA ILE A 89 8.17 7.25 -15.58
C ILE A 89 7.05 7.60 -14.60
N GLY A 90 6.36 8.72 -14.80
CA GLY A 90 5.22 9.14 -13.99
C GLY A 90 4.06 8.16 -14.06
N ILE A 91 3.73 7.65 -15.26
CA ILE A 91 2.69 6.63 -15.44
C ILE A 91 3.10 5.32 -14.77
N LEU A 92 4.30 4.81 -15.07
CA LEU A 92 4.77 3.54 -14.51
C LEU A 92 4.90 3.58 -12.99
N GLY A 93 5.49 4.65 -12.45
CA GLY A 93 5.63 4.84 -11.01
C GLY A 93 4.27 5.03 -10.31
N GLY A 94 3.35 5.75 -10.95
CA GLY A 94 1.96 5.88 -10.48
C GLY A 94 1.23 4.54 -10.43
N MET A 95 1.24 3.76 -11.53
CA MET A 95 0.60 2.44 -11.54
C MET A 95 1.17 1.49 -10.48
N LEU A 96 2.50 1.54 -10.28
CA LEU A 96 3.16 0.70 -9.31
C LEU A 96 2.82 1.11 -7.86
N SER A 97 2.73 2.41 -7.58
CA SER A 97 2.35 2.92 -6.25
C SER A 97 0.86 2.72 -5.93
N ASP A 98 -0.03 2.85 -6.91
CA ASP A 98 -1.45 2.47 -6.78
C ASP A 98 -1.61 0.97 -6.51
N SER A 99 -0.89 0.11 -7.25
CA SER A 99 -0.87 -1.34 -7.00
C SER A 99 -0.36 -1.66 -5.60
N TRP A 100 0.66 -0.95 -5.12
CA TRP A 100 1.15 -1.10 -3.76
C TRP A 100 0.09 -0.70 -2.72
N ALA A 101 -0.57 0.44 -2.88
CA ALA A 101 -1.63 0.90 -1.98
C ALA A 101 -2.77 -0.12 -1.88
N LYS A 102 -3.24 -0.63 -3.02
CA LYS A 102 -4.29 -1.67 -3.08
C LYS A 102 -3.88 -2.97 -2.39
N ASN A 103 -2.62 -3.38 -2.56
CA ASN A 103 -2.11 -4.57 -1.88
C ASN A 103 -2.07 -4.37 -0.37
N VAL A 104 -1.59 -3.22 0.12
CA VAL A 104 -1.61 -2.92 1.56
C VAL A 104 -3.04 -2.96 2.09
N LEU A 105 -3.99 -2.29 1.42
CA LEU A 105 -5.40 -2.29 1.83
C LEU A 105 -6.02 -3.70 1.84
N GLY A 106 -5.78 -4.50 0.80
CA GLY A 106 -6.27 -5.87 0.72
C GLY A 106 -5.74 -6.75 1.85
N TYR A 107 -4.48 -6.56 2.25
CA TYR A 107 -3.92 -7.27 3.42
C TYR A 107 -4.58 -6.83 4.72
N LEU A 108 -4.86 -5.55 4.92
CA LEU A 108 -5.50 -5.04 6.14
C LEU A 108 -6.91 -5.58 6.32
N GLU A 109 -7.70 -5.54 5.25
CA GLU A 109 -9.05 -6.08 5.25
C GLU A 109 -9.02 -7.60 5.50
N THR A 110 -8.14 -8.34 4.84
CA THR A 110 -8.06 -9.79 5.03
C THR A 110 -7.50 -10.19 6.39
N SER A 111 -6.53 -9.45 6.93
CA SER A 111 -5.90 -9.77 8.22
C SER A 111 -6.84 -9.54 9.38
N SER A 112 -7.68 -8.51 9.34
CA SER A 112 -8.65 -8.23 10.40
C SER A 112 -9.67 -9.36 10.55
N HIS A 113 -10.32 -9.77 9.45
CA HIS A 113 -11.27 -10.88 9.45
C HIS A 113 -10.65 -12.21 9.90
N ARG A 114 -9.43 -12.52 9.42
CA ARG A 114 -8.73 -13.77 9.82
C ARG A 114 -8.33 -13.77 11.29
N TYR A 115 -7.91 -12.61 11.80
CA TYR A 115 -7.58 -12.46 13.21
C TYR A 115 -8.82 -12.68 14.09
N GLU A 116 -9.97 -12.15 13.70
CA GLU A 116 -11.23 -12.35 14.43
C GLU A 116 -11.63 -13.84 14.48
N VAL A 117 -11.53 -14.55 13.37
CA VAL A 117 -11.80 -16.00 13.32
C VAL A 117 -10.82 -16.79 14.21
N ILE A 118 -9.52 -16.46 14.18
CA ILE A 118 -8.52 -17.13 15.04
C ILE A 118 -8.80 -16.84 16.51
N LYS A 119 -9.18 -15.61 16.85
CA LYS A 119 -9.56 -15.19 18.20
C LYS A 119 -10.77 -15.99 18.70
N GLN A 120 -11.77 -16.21 17.84
CA GLN A 120 -12.93 -17.04 18.15
C GLN A 120 -12.55 -18.51 18.34
N MET A 121 -11.73 -19.08 17.45
CA MET A 121 -11.21 -20.45 17.61
C MET A 121 -10.43 -20.62 18.91
N GLU A 122 -9.66 -19.60 19.32
CA GLU A 122 -8.90 -19.64 20.56
C GLU A 122 -9.79 -19.67 21.82
N CYS A 123 -11.02 -19.13 21.76
CA CYS A 123 -12.00 -19.21 22.86
C CYS A 123 -12.40 -20.65 23.19
N ASP A 124 -12.35 -21.54 22.20
CA ASP A 124 -12.72 -22.95 22.35
C ASP A 124 -11.55 -23.80 22.89
N LEU A 125 -10.33 -23.25 22.92
CA LEU A 125 -9.17 -23.89 23.52
C LEU A 125 -9.14 -23.72 25.05
N ALA A 126 -8.50 -24.66 25.73
CA ALA A 126 -8.32 -24.63 27.19
C ALA A 126 -7.62 -23.35 27.72
N TYR A 127 -6.92 -22.62 26.86
CA TYR A 127 -6.26 -21.37 27.22
C TYR A 127 -6.23 -20.36 26.07
N CYS A 128 -6.97 -19.25 26.21
CA CYS A 128 -6.98 -18.16 25.24
C CYS A 128 -5.83 -17.16 25.51
N PHE A 129 -4.67 -17.38 24.91
CA PHE A 129 -3.51 -16.51 25.07
C PHE A 129 -3.71 -15.15 24.39
N ILE A 130 -4.18 -15.13 23.14
CA ILE A 130 -4.39 -13.92 22.34
C ILE A 130 -5.44 -13.03 22.99
N ASN A 131 -6.56 -13.58 23.45
CA ASN A 131 -7.57 -12.80 24.20
C ASN A 131 -6.97 -12.16 25.46
N LYS A 132 -6.27 -12.94 26.28
CA LYS A 132 -5.64 -12.42 27.49
C LYS A 132 -4.55 -11.39 27.21
N ALA A 133 -3.83 -11.51 26.10
CA ALA A 133 -2.86 -10.52 25.66
C ALA A 133 -3.55 -9.23 25.19
N TYR A 134 -4.65 -9.37 24.45
CA TYR A 134 -5.46 -8.26 23.98
C TYR A 134 -6.16 -7.51 25.13
N ASP A 135 -6.66 -8.21 26.13
CA ASP A 135 -7.30 -7.63 27.33
C ASP A 135 -6.33 -6.82 28.20
N ARG A 136 -5.03 -7.06 28.08
CA ARG A 136 -3.98 -6.28 28.76
C ARG A 136 -3.66 -4.95 28.06
N ILE A 137 -4.11 -4.77 26.82
CA ILE A 137 -4.03 -3.47 26.14
C ILE A 137 -5.08 -2.56 26.81
N PRO A 138 -4.75 -1.33 27.24
CA PRO A 138 -5.73 -0.43 27.84
C PRO A 138 -6.90 -0.19 26.88
N ASP A 139 -8.14 -0.10 27.38
CA ASP A 139 -9.36 0.05 26.54
C ASP A 139 -9.34 1.27 25.59
N GLY A 140 -8.49 2.26 25.85
CA GLY A 140 -8.27 3.40 24.97
C GLY A 140 -7.32 3.14 23.78
N ASP A 141 -6.59 2.02 23.78
CA ASP A 141 -5.57 1.68 22.77
C ASP A 141 -5.87 0.43 21.92
N LYS A 142 -6.94 -0.31 22.26
CA LYS A 142 -7.28 -1.61 21.67
C LYS A 142 -7.55 -1.57 20.16
N ASP A 143 -8.14 -0.49 19.66
CA ASP A 143 -8.42 -0.28 18.24
C ASP A 143 -7.37 0.59 17.55
N THR A 144 -6.68 1.47 18.29
CA THR A 144 -5.73 2.44 17.72
C THR A 144 -4.37 1.83 17.42
N GLU A 145 -3.86 0.90 18.23
CA GLU A 145 -2.46 0.48 18.11
C GLU A 145 -2.22 -0.48 16.92
N TYR A 146 -3.12 -1.45 16.71
CA TYR A 146 -3.01 -2.40 15.58
C TYR A 146 -3.26 -1.72 14.23
N PHE A 147 -4.22 -0.80 14.16
CA PHE A 147 -4.49 -0.01 12.97
C PHE A 147 -3.45 1.08 12.73
N SER A 148 -2.78 1.60 13.76
CA SER A 148 -1.75 2.63 13.62
C SER A 148 -0.56 2.15 12.80
N LEU A 149 -0.02 0.95 13.07
CA LEU A 149 1.13 0.43 12.32
C LEU A 149 0.79 0.22 10.83
N ALA A 150 -0.39 -0.33 10.57
CA ALA A 150 -0.98 -0.49 9.24
C ALA A 150 -1.16 0.85 8.50
N PHE A 151 -1.54 1.91 9.21
CA PHE A 151 -1.74 3.23 8.64
C PHE A 151 -0.42 3.85 8.15
N HIS A 152 0.68 3.61 8.88
CA HIS A 152 2.01 4.05 8.47
C HIS A 152 2.48 3.33 7.19
N GLU A 153 2.14 2.04 7.03
CA GLU A 153 2.42 1.30 5.80
C GLU A 153 1.66 1.86 4.58
N LEU A 154 0.48 2.46 4.79
CA LEU A 154 -0.35 3.03 3.73
C LEU A 154 0.13 4.42 3.26
N TYR A 155 0.75 5.22 4.13
CA TYR A 155 1.26 6.54 3.73
C TYR A 155 2.38 6.46 2.70
N ALA A 156 3.22 5.42 2.76
CA ALA A 156 4.35 5.25 1.84
C ALA A 156 3.91 5.23 0.36
N PRO A 157 3.02 4.33 -0.11
CA PRO A 157 2.58 4.33 -1.50
C PRO A 157 1.87 5.64 -1.89
N LEU A 158 1.12 6.28 -0.98
CA LEU A 158 0.45 7.55 -1.27
C LEU A 158 1.43 8.71 -1.52
N ILE A 159 2.52 8.79 -0.75
CA ILE A 159 3.56 9.81 -0.96
C ILE A 159 4.26 9.59 -2.31
N PHE A 160 4.58 8.34 -2.66
CA PHE A 160 5.15 8.03 -3.96
C PHE A 160 4.19 8.34 -5.10
N GLN A 161 2.92 7.97 -4.97
CA GLN A 161 1.86 8.28 -5.94
C GLN A 161 1.80 9.79 -6.20
N LEU A 162 1.83 10.61 -5.15
CA LEU A 162 1.81 12.06 -5.28
C LEU A 162 3.03 12.55 -6.06
N GLY A 163 4.22 12.06 -5.73
CA GLY A 163 5.47 12.40 -6.42
C GLY A 163 5.44 12.07 -7.92
N PHE A 164 5.01 10.86 -8.29
CA PHE A 164 4.90 10.47 -9.70
C PHE A 164 3.80 11.21 -10.45
N THR A 165 2.72 11.58 -9.75
CA THR A 165 1.65 12.35 -10.35
C THR A 165 2.11 13.78 -10.67
N VAL A 166 2.86 14.42 -9.76
CA VAL A 166 3.50 15.72 -10.02
C VAL A 166 4.52 15.60 -11.16
N LEU A 167 5.31 14.53 -11.19
CA LEU A 167 6.28 14.30 -12.26
C LEU A 167 5.61 14.16 -13.63
N LEU A 168 4.53 13.38 -13.71
CA LEU A 168 3.72 13.22 -14.91
C LEU A 168 3.18 14.58 -15.37
N PHE A 169 2.67 15.36 -14.43
CA PHE A 169 2.16 16.70 -14.71
C PHE A 169 3.23 17.62 -15.30
N LEU A 170 4.45 17.62 -14.73
CA LEU A 170 5.57 18.39 -15.25
C LEU A 170 5.95 17.95 -16.67
N GLY A 171 5.98 16.64 -16.94
CA GLY A 171 6.25 16.11 -18.27
C GLY A 171 5.20 16.52 -19.30
N VAL A 172 3.91 16.42 -18.95
CA VAL A 172 2.81 16.86 -19.82
C VAL A 172 2.88 18.36 -20.06
N PHE A 173 3.12 19.15 -19.00
CA PHE A 173 3.26 20.60 -19.09
C PHE A 173 4.37 20.99 -20.08
N GLN A 174 5.55 20.37 -19.99
CA GLN A 174 6.66 20.60 -20.90
C GLN A 174 6.33 20.21 -22.35
N LEU A 175 5.68 19.06 -22.57
CA LEU A 175 5.27 18.62 -23.91
C LEU A 175 4.25 19.58 -24.55
N THR A 176 3.41 20.23 -23.76
CA THR A 176 2.35 21.11 -24.26
C THR A 176 2.80 22.54 -24.60
N LYS A 177 4.11 22.85 -24.56
CA LYS A 177 4.75 24.14 -24.93
C LYS A 177 3.76 25.31 -25.07
N PHE A 178 3.26 25.80 -23.94
CA PHE A 178 2.67 27.13 -23.74
C PHE A 178 1.73 27.70 -24.83
N GLU A 179 0.94 26.90 -25.55
CA GLU A 179 -0.21 27.47 -26.26
C GLU A 179 -1.33 27.72 -25.25
N SER A 180 -1.77 28.98 -25.14
CA SER A 180 -2.82 29.46 -24.22
C SER A 180 -4.09 28.59 -24.17
N LYS A 181 -4.35 27.79 -25.21
CA LYS A 181 -5.50 26.89 -25.32
C LYS A 181 -5.44 25.69 -24.36
N TYR A 182 -4.25 25.29 -23.90
CA TYR A 182 -4.05 24.09 -23.08
C TYR A 182 -3.91 24.35 -21.58
N MET A 183 -3.93 25.61 -21.11
CA MET A 183 -3.94 25.91 -19.66
C MET A 183 -5.18 25.36 -18.95
N ILE A 184 -6.34 25.40 -19.59
CA ILE A 184 -7.62 24.95 -19.02
C ILE A 184 -7.61 23.43 -18.73
N PRO A 185 -7.26 22.55 -19.69
CA PRO A 185 -7.22 21.11 -19.42
C PRO A 185 -6.14 20.72 -18.40
N VAL A 186 -5.00 21.42 -18.38
CA VAL A 186 -3.92 21.20 -17.41
C VAL A 186 -4.35 21.58 -15.99
N SER A 187 -5.01 22.72 -15.81
CA SER A 187 -5.59 23.09 -14.51
C SER A 187 -6.71 22.13 -14.08
N PHE A 188 -7.49 21.61 -15.04
CA PHE A 188 -8.56 20.67 -14.78
C PHE A 188 -8.03 19.29 -14.34
N THR A 189 -6.94 18.79 -14.95
CA THR A 189 -6.31 17.54 -14.53
C THR A 189 -5.70 17.63 -13.13
N VAL A 190 -5.07 18.77 -12.77
CA VAL A 190 -4.61 19.00 -11.38
C VAL A 190 -5.78 18.98 -10.40
N CYS A 191 -6.89 19.65 -10.74
CA CYS A 191 -8.09 19.58 -9.92
C CYS A 191 -8.62 18.14 -9.81
N LEU A 192 -8.69 17.36 -10.90
CA LEU A 192 -9.13 15.97 -10.85
C LEU A 192 -8.20 15.08 -10.02
N ILE A 193 -6.89 15.29 -10.10
CA ILE A 193 -5.91 14.59 -9.27
C ILE A 193 -6.12 14.95 -7.80
N PHE A 194 -6.30 16.25 -7.50
CA PHE A 194 -6.54 16.71 -6.14
C PHE A 194 -7.87 16.17 -5.58
N ILE A 195 -8.91 16.14 -6.40
CA ILE A 195 -10.20 15.53 -6.09
C ILE A 195 -10.05 14.03 -5.89
N TYR A 196 -9.30 13.33 -6.74
CA TYR A 196 -9.02 11.90 -6.58
C TYR A 196 -8.29 11.61 -5.27
N PHE A 197 -7.29 12.44 -4.92
CA PHE A 197 -6.62 12.38 -3.63
C PHE A 197 -7.58 12.63 -2.47
N ILE A 198 -8.47 13.62 -2.58
CA ILE A 198 -9.50 13.89 -1.56
C ILE A 198 -10.46 12.70 -1.44
N ILE A 199 -10.89 12.10 -2.55
CA ILE A 199 -11.79 10.94 -2.56
C ILE A 199 -11.11 9.75 -1.88
N ILE A 200 -9.90 9.38 -2.29
CA ILE A 200 -9.11 8.32 -1.65
C ILE A 200 -8.94 8.62 -0.16
N PHE A 201 -8.54 9.84 0.19
CA PHE A 201 -8.32 10.19 1.59
C PHE A 201 -9.63 10.17 2.39
N SER A 202 -10.76 10.55 1.79
CA SER A 202 -12.08 10.48 2.42
C SER A 202 -12.56 9.04 2.59
N GLU A 203 -12.30 8.17 1.62
CA GLU A 203 -12.68 6.76 1.68
C GLU A 203 -11.82 6.00 2.69
N LEU A 204 -10.53 6.35 2.77
CA LEU A 204 -9.64 5.89 3.83
C LEU A 204 -10.07 6.41 5.21
N ARG A 205 -10.62 7.62 5.30
CA ARG A 205 -11.17 8.16 6.56
C ARG A 205 -12.51 7.51 6.93
N SER A 206 -13.35 7.18 5.96
CA SER A 206 -14.66 6.54 6.18
C SER A 206 -14.55 5.08 6.59
N ARG A 207 -13.40 4.44 6.35
CA ARG A 207 -13.10 3.07 6.80
C ARG A 207 -12.41 3.03 8.18
N ARG A 208 -12.25 4.18 8.86
CA ARG A 208 -12.00 4.25 10.31
C ARG A 208 -13.31 4.21 11.06
#